data_AF-A0A0A6CZC1-F1
#
_entry.id   AF-A0A0A6CZC1-F1
#
_cell.length_a   1.000
_cell.length_b   1.000
_cell.length_c   1.000
_cell.angle_alpha   90.00
_cell.angle_beta   90.00
_cell.angle_gamma   90.00
#
_symmetry.space_group_name_H-M   'P 1'
#
loop_
_entity.id
_entity.type
_entity.pdbx_description
1 polymer ?
#
loop_
_entity_poly.entity_id
_entity_poly.type
_entity_poly.pdbx_seq_one_letter_code
_entity_poly.pdbx_strand_id
1 'polypeptide(L)' 'LVYLQGGEVGPALGAARLAQLGVDGGDPATVCVAPPVSHRIAPDPALVAALAEKKAAFRQAYPRITPKS' A
#
# COMPACT_ATOMS: atom_id res chain seq x y z
N LEU A 1 -8.69 4.02 0.40
CA LEU A 1 -7.77 2.92 0.77
C LEU A 1 -8.42 1.59 0.38
N VAL A 2 -7.65 0.66 -0.17
CA VAL A 2 -8.17 -0.63 -0.70
C VAL A 2 -7.47 -1.76 0.05
N TYR A 3 -8.25 -2.64 0.67
CA TYR A 3 -7.73 -3.87 1.27
C TYR A 3 -7.92 -5.04 0.32
N LEU A 4 -6.87 -5.82 0.12
CA LEU A 4 -6.93 -7.04 -0.67
C LEU A 4 -7.17 -8.23 0.25
N GLN A 5 -7.95 -9.19 -0.23
CA GLN A 5 -8.12 -10.49 0.40
C GLN A 5 -6.80 -11.26 0.30
N GLY A 6 -6.28 -11.81 1.40
CA GLY A 6 -4.98 -12.49 1.39
C GLY A 6 -3.77 -11.57 1.61
N GLY A 7 -3.97 -10.32 2.03
CA GLY A 7 -2.87 -9.39 2.31
C GLY A 7 -1.96 -9.83 3.47
N GLU A 8 -2.44 -10.73 4.32
CA GLU A 8 -1.71 -11.32 5.46
C GLU A 8 -0.60 -12.29 5.05
N VAL A 9 -0.70 -12.91 3.87
CA VAL A 9 0.35 -13.81 3.35
C VAL A 9 1.63 -13.01 3.00
N GLY A 10 1.46 -11.72 2.71
CA GLY A 10 2.54 -10.74 2.64
C GLY A 10 3.65 -11.12 1.64
N PRO A 11 4.93 -10.88 1.97
CA PRO A 11 6.04 -11.08 1.05
C PRO A 11 6.28 -12.56 0.66
N ALA A 12 5.81 -13.52 1.47
CA ALA A 12 6.00 -14.95 1.21
C ALA A 12 5.24 -15.41 -0.05
N LEU A 13 4.03 -14.90 -0.29
CA LEU A 13 3.28 -15.19 -1.51
C LEU A 13 3.99 -14.64 -2.76
N GLY A 14 4.63 -13.47 -2.63
CA GLY A 14 5.45 -12.90 -3.70
C GLY A 14 6.64 -13.79 -4.05
N ALA A 15 7.36 -14.29 -3.04
CA ALA A 15 8.47 -15.22 -3.23
C ALA A 15 8.03 -16.52 -3.92
N ALA A 16 6.88 -17.09 -3.52
CA ALA A 16 6.34 -18.30 -4.16
C ALA A 16 5.99 -18.08 -5.63
N ARG A 17 5.40 -16.92 -5.98
CA ARG A 17 5.09 -16.56 -7.39
C ARG A 17 6.36 -16.35 -8.22
N LEU A 18 7.41 -15.78 -7.64
CA LEU A 18 8.70 -15.65 -8.31
C LEU A 18 9.36 -17.01 -8.55
N ALA A 19 9.28 -17.92 -7.56
CA ALA A 19 9.75 -19.29 -7.74
C ALA A 19 8.97 -20.03 -8.84
N GLN A 20 7.65 -19.86 -8.89
CA GLN A 20 6.80 -20.41 -9.95
C GLN A 20 7.24 -19.90 -11.33
N LEU A 21 7.45 -18.59 -11.50
CA LEU A 21 7.94 -18.02 -12.76
C LEU A 21 9.32 -18.56 -13.17
N GLY A 22 10.20 -18.79 -12.19
CA GLY A 22 11.54 -19.32 -12.43
C GLY A 22 11.57 -20.79 -12.84
N VAL A 23 10.63 -21.60 -12.34
CA VAL A 23 10.57 -23.06 -12.59
C VAL A 23 9.65 -23.40 -13.77
N ASP A 24 8.43 -22.87 -13.76
CA ASP A 24 7.39 -23.22 -14.74
C ASP A 24 7.36 -22.26 -15.94
N GLY A 25 8.04 -21.11 -15.82
CA GLY A 25 7.94 -20.02 -16.80
C GLY A 25 6.56 -19.33 -16.74
N GLY A 26 6.24 -18.60 -17.81
CA GLY A 26 4.96 -17.89 -17.94
C GLY A 26 5.10 -16.37 -17.94
N ASP A 27 3.98 -15.69 -18.20
CA ASP A 27 3.92 -14.23 -18.22
C ASP A 27 3.74 -13.69 -16.79
N PRO A 28 4.67 -12.86 -16.29
CA PRO A 28 4.54 -12.21 -14.99
C PRO A 28 3.21 -11.47 -14.81
N ALA A 29 2.62 -10.91 -15.87
CA ALA A 29 1.33 -10.24 -15.78
C ALA A 29 0.18 -11.18 -15.39
N THR A 30 0.32 -12.47 -15.71
CA THR A 30 -0.67 -13.52 -15.41
C THR A 30 -0.40 -14.25 -14.09
N VAL A 31 0.84 -14.28 -13.62
CA VAL A 31 1.23 -14.94 -12.36
C VAL A 31 1.16 -13.96 -11.18
N CYS A 32 1.58 -12.71 -11.38
CA CYS A 32 1.62 -11.68 -10.34
C CYS A 32 0.33 -10.84 -10.29
N VAL A 33 -0.83 -11.50 -10.38
CA VAL A 33 -2.13 -10.81 -10.40
C VAL A 33 -2.47 -10.29 -9.00
N ALA A 34 -3.03 -9.07 -8.95
CA ALA A 34 -3.56 -8.49 -7.74
C ALA A 34 -4.66 -9.39 -7.16
N PRO A 35 -4.57 -9.79 -5.88
CA PRO A 35 -5.63 -10.53 -5.22
C PRO A 35 -6.98 -9.80 -5.25
N PRO A 36 -8.10 -10.51 -5.03
CA PRO A 36 -9.42 -9.89 -4.95
C PRO A 36 -9.46 -8.77 -3.91
N VAL A 37 -10.22 -7.71 -4.20
CA VAL A 37 -10.43 -6.63 -3.23
C VAL A 37 -11.40 -7.11 -2.14
N SER A 38 -10.97 -7.06 -0.89
CA SER A 38 -11.83 -7.34 0.27
C SER A 38 -12.81 -6.18 0.51
N HIS A 39 -12.30 -4.96 0.67
CA HIS A 39 -13.15 -3.77 0.82
C HIS A 39 -12.40 -2.48 0.46
N ARG A 40 -13.18 -1.45 0.13
CA ARG A 40 -12.67 -0.12 -0.24
C ARG A 40 -13.17 0.91 0.77
N ILE A 41 -12.25 1.67 1.35
CA ILE A 41 -12.55 2.84 2.17
C ILE A 41 -12.44 4.07 1.27
N ALA A 42 -13.57 4.70 0.97
CA ALA A 42 -13.61 5.96 0.25
C ALA A 42 -13.18 7.12 1.16
N PRO A 43 -12.49 8.15 0.62
CA PRO A 43 -12.21 9.36 1.39
C PRO A 43 -13.51 10.11 1.68
N ASP A 44 -13.71 10.49 2.93
CA ASP A 44 -14.79 11.39 3.34
C ASP A 44 -14.38 12.84 2.99
N PRO A 45 -15.13 13.54 2.11
CA PRO A 45 -14.81 14.91 1.71
C PRO A 45 -14.69 15.90 2.88
N ALA A 46 -15.50 15.73 3.93
CA ALA A 46 -15.46 16.60 5.10
C ALA A 46 -14.16 16.41 5.90
N LEU A 47 -13.72 15.16 6.05
CA LEU A 47 -12.44 14.84 6.68
C LEU A 47 -11.25 15.28 5.81
N VAL A 48 -11.36 15.17 4.49
CA VAL A 48 -10.30 15.64 3.57
C VAL A 48 -10.06 17.13 3.77
N ALA A 49 -11.12 17.95 3.80
CA ALA A 49 -11.01 19.38 4.05
C ALA A 49 -10.40 19.67 5.43
N ALA A 50 -10.95 19.06 6.48
CA ALA A 50 -10.49 19.29 7.86
C ALA A 50 -9.03 18.83 8.12
N LEU A 51 -8.57 17.77 7.45
CA LEU A 51 -7.22 17.24 7.60
C LEU A 51 -6.18 17.96 6.74
N ALA A 52 -6.60 18.70 5.70
CA ALA A 52 -5.67 19.40 4.80
C ALA A 52 -4.82 20.43 5.56
N GLU A 53 -5.44 21.25 6.39
CA GLU A 53 -4.77 22.26 7.22
C GLU A 53 -3.85 21.62 8.26
N LYS A 54 -4.34 20.58 8.95
CA LYS A 54 -3.56 19.83 9.95
C LYS A 54 -2.32 19.18 9.33
N LYS A 55 -2.44 18.63 8.11
CA LYS A 55 -1.31 18.05 7.37
C LYS A 55 -0.28 19.10 6.98
N ALA A 56 -0.71 20.31 6.59
CA ALA A 56 0.20 21.42 6.30
C ALA A 56 0.98 21.86 7.55
N ALA A 57 0.29 22.02 8.69
CA ALA A 57 0.93 22.34 9.96
C ALA A 57 1.94 21.26 10.40
N PHE A 58 1.57 19.98 10.29
CA PHE A 58 2.49 18.88 10.58
C PHE A 58 3.76 18.94 9.72
N ARG A 59 3.63 19.15 8.40
CA ARG A 59 4.79 19.24 7.49
C ARG A 59 5.75 20.37 7.83
N GLN A 60 5.24 21.49 8.35
CA GLN A 60 6.07 22.62 8.79
C GLN A 60 6.75 22.37 10.13
N ALA A 61 6.06 21.67 11.05
CA ALA A 61 6.57 21.39 12.38
C ALA A 61 7.56 20.21 12.42
N TYR A 62 7.32 19.16 11.63
CA TYR A 62 8.08 17.90 11.68
C TYR A 62 9.60 18.06 11.50
N PRO A 63 10.11 18.91 10.57
CA PRO A 63 11.55 19.15 10.44
C PRO A 63 12.19 19.87 11.64
N ARG A 64 11.39 20.52 12.49
CA ARG A 64 11.87 21.27 13.66
C ARG A 64 12.04 20.39 14.90
N ILE A 65 11.41 19.20 14.88
CA ILE A 65 11.48 18.20 15.96
C ILE A 65 12.29 16.97 15.57
N THR A 66 12.63 16.83 14.29
CA THR A 66 13.52 15.77 13.82
C THR A 66 14.97 16.23 14.00
N PRO A 67 15.83 15.50 14.74
CA PRO A 67 17.24 15.83 14.84
C PRO A 67 17.85 15.92 13.45
N LYS A 68 18.55 17.01 13.15
CA LYS A 68 19.40 17.05 11.97
C LYS A 68 20.63 16.21 12.29
N SER A 69 20.72 15.01 11.69
CA SER A 69 21.98 14.26 11.61
C SER A 69 23.03 15.03 10.83
#